data_AF-A0A7K9QLB3-F1
#
_entry.id   AF-A0A7K9QLB3-F1
#
_cell.length_a   1.000
_cell.length_b   1.000
_cell.length_c   1.000
_cell.angle_alpha   90.00
_cell.angle_beta   90.00
_cell.angle_gamma   90.00
#
_symmetry.space_group_name_H-M   'P 1'
#
loop_
_entity.id
_entity.type
_entity.pdbx_description
1 polymer ?
#
loop_
_entity_poly.entity_id
_entity_poly.type
_entity_poly.pdbx_seq_one_letter_code
_entity_poly.pdbx_strand_id
1 'polypeptide(L)'
;QVLDLLDLSECSDSVLEIVSRYLQNECRERRRLALRGLVVLIKDPSMARRIGVLSQRLVDVLADADGEVVRMSLSVFMNVLQYKDIFISTTTAPKLAEALLLLFDHDNSHVQLLSIQLFEKVMDFVVDEGKKPLKQIVSQSLLPLFLHCHEE
;
A
#
# COMPACT_ATOMS: atom_id res chain seq x y z
N GLN A 1 -10.30 -25.57 -27.95
CA GLN A 1 -10.54 -24.11 -28.07
C GLN A 1 -9.48 -23.46 -27.20
N VAL A 2 -8.41 -22.99 -27.82
CA VAL A 2 -7.34 -22.24 -27.16
C VAL A 2 -7.89 -20.83 -27.04
N LEU A 3 -8.17 -20.37 -25.81
CA LEU A 3 -8.38 -18.95 -25.58
C LEU A 3 -7.07 -18.28 -25.98
N ASP A 4 -7.07 -17.59 -27.11
CA ASP A 4 -6.01 -16.66 -27.47
C ASP A 4 -5.74 -15.82 -26.23
N LEU A 5 -4.53 -16.00 -25.69
CA LEU A 5 -4.01 -15.24 -24.58
C LEU A 5 -3.99 -13.79 -25.08
N LEU A 6 -5.08 -13.05 -24.80
CA LEU A 6 -5.15 -11.61 -24.96
C LEU A 6 -3.83 -11.08 -24.43
N ASP A 7 -3.06 -10.39 -25.27
CA ASP A 7 -1.83 -9.77 -24.85
C ASP A 7 -2.19 -8.72 -23.79
N LEU A 8 -2.14 -9.15 -22.53
CA LEU A 8 -2.54 -8.35 -21.38
C LEU A 8 -1.62 -7.13 -21.23
N SER A 9 -0.51 -7.05 -21.98
CA SER A 9 0.41 -5.92 -21.93
C SER A 9 -0.20 -4.61 -22.40
N GLU A 10 -1.03 -4.61 -23.46
CA GLU A 10 -1.76 -3.43 -23.96
C GLU A 10 -3.02 -3.13 -23.14
N CYS A 11 -3.76 -4.18 -22.74
CA CYS A 11 -5.02 -4.00 -22.00
C CYS A 11 -4.80 -3.51 -20.55
N SER A 12 -3.65 -3.80 -19.96
CA SER A 12 -3.40 -3.51 -18.54
C SER A 12 -3.27 -2.02 -18.23
N ASP A 13 -2.84 -1.16 -19.16
CA ASP A 13 -2.86 0.29 -18.90
C ASP A 13 -4.28 0.83 -18.80
N SER A 14 -5.18 0.40 -19.69
CA SER A 14 -6.60 0.75 -19.63
C SER A 14 -7.25 0.20 -18.36
N VAL A 15 -6.91 -1.02 -17.93
CA VAL A 15 -7.39 -1.60 -16.67
C VAL A 15 -6.90 -0.79 -15.47
N LEU A 16 -5.62 -0.42 -15.43
CA LEU A 16 -5.06 0.37 -14.33
C LEU A 16 -5.68 1.78 -14.28
N GLU A 17 -6.00 2.38 -15.42
CA GLU A 17 -6.72 3.66 -15.49
C GLU A 17 -8.16 3.56 -14.95
N ILE A 18 -8.88 2.49 -15.30
CA ILE A 18 -10.22 2.22 -14.75
C ILE A 18 -10.14 2.03 -13.24
N VAL A 19 -9.22 1.19 -12.76
CA VAL A 19 -9.00 0.97 -11.32
C VAL A 19 -8.66 2.29 -10.63
N SER A 20 -7.79 3.10 -11.23
CA SER A 20 -7.45 4.45 -10.77
C SER A 20 -8.68 5.31 -10.50
N ARG A 21 -9.63 5.36 -11.45
CA ARG A 21 -10.87 6.12 -11.33
C ARG A 21 -11.80 5.55 -10.27
N TYR A 22 -11.82 4.23 -10.13
CA TYR A 22 -12.68 3.56 -9.16
C TYR A 22 -12.18 3.75 -7.73
N LEU A 23 -10.86 3.78 -7.51
CA LEU A 23 -10.25 4.06 -6.20
C LEU A 23 -10.58 5.46 -5.67
N GLN A 24 -10.77 6.44 -6.56
CA GLN A 24 -11.12 7.82 -6.19
C GLN A 24 -12.63 8.11 -6.25
N ASN A 25 -13.47 7.09 -6.47
CA ASN A 25 -14.91 7.29 -6.60
C ASN A 25 -15.57 7.48 -5.22
N GLU A 26 -16.57 8.35 -5.12
CA GLU A 26 -17.35 8.54 -3.89
C GLU A 26 -18.09 7.26 -3.44
N CYS A 27 -18.48 6.40 -4.39
CA CYS A 27 -19.12 5.13 -4.10
C CYS A 27 -18.12 4.12 -3.52
N ARG A 28 -18.27 3.86 -2.22
CA ARG A 28 -17.48 2.88 -1.46
C ARG A 28 -17.41 1.50 -2.13
N GLU A 29 -18.53 1.01 -2.67
CA GLU A 29 -18.55 -0.31 -3.31
C GLU A 29 -17.69 -0.36 -4.59
N ARG A 30 -17.55 0.77 -5.31
CA ARG A 30 -16.62 0.87 -6.46
C ARG A 30 -15.17 0.86 -6.00
N ARG A 31 -14.84 1.56 -4.91
CA ARG A 31 -13.49 1.52 -4.30
C ARG A 31 -13.13 0.10 -3.85
N ARG A 32 -14.05 -0.58 -3.14
CA ARG A 32 -13.90 -1.98 -2.72
C ARG A 32 -13.72 -2.91 -3.92
N LEU A 33 -14.51 -2.75 -4.98
CA LEU A 33 -14.41 -3.57 -6.18
C LEU A 33 -13.05 -3.40 -6.86
N ALA A 34 -12.55 -2.17 -6.99
CA ALA A 34 -11.22 -1.90 -7.51
C ALA A 34 -10.13 -2.59 -6.69
N LEU A 35 -10.18 -2.48 -5.36
CA LEU A 35 -9.21 -3.12 -4.47
C LEU A 35 -9.26 -4.65 -4.54
N ARG A 36 -10.46 -5.25 -4.59
CA ARG A 36 -10.60 -6.71 -4.80
C ARG A 36 -9.98 -7.15 -6.13
N GLY A 37 -10.21 -6.38 -7.20
CA GLY A 37 -9.57 -6.62 -8.49
C GLY A 37 -8.05 -6.55 -8.39
N LEU A 38 -7.51 -5.53 -7.73
CA LEU A 38 -6.06 -5.37 -7.53
C LEU A 38 -5.44 -6.54 -6.76
N VAL A 39 -6.04 -7.00 -5.66
CA VAL A 39 -5.54 -8.15 -4.89
C VAL A 39 -5.41 -9.41 -5.75
N VAL A 40 -6.30 -9.60 -6.73
CA VAL A 40 -6.21 -10.73 -7.67
C VAL A 40 -5.12 -10.49 -8.71
N LEU A 41 -5.06 -9.29 -9.29
CA LEU A 41 -4.10 -8.94 -10.35
C LEU A 41 -2.64 -9.00 -9.88
N ILE A 42 -2.34 -8.57 -8.65
CA ILE A 42 -0.97 -8.51 -8.10
C ILE A 42 -0.35 -9.90 -7.89
N LYS A 43 -1.14 -10.97 -7.95
CA LYS A 43 -0.59 -12.35 -7.95
C LYS A 43 0.28 -12.64 -9.17
N ASP A 44 0.11 -11.89 -10.25
CA ASP A 44 1.05 -11.88 -11.36
C ASP A 44 2.14 -10.82 -11.10
N PRO A 45 3.43 -11.20 -11.04
CA PRO A 45 4.54 -10.26 -10.82
C PRO A 45 4.60 -9.13 -11.86
N SER A 46 4.18 -9.39 -13.10
CA SER A 46 4.19 -8.37 -14.15
C SER A 46 3.20 -7.23 -13.85
N MET A 47 2.00 -7.59 -13.38
CA MET A 47 0.99 -6.65 -12.92
C MET A 47 1.38 -5.95 -11.62
N ALA A 48 2.02 -6.67 -10.69
CA ALA A 48 2.53 -6.09 -9.45
C ALA A 48 3.53 -4.95 -9.70
N ARG A 49 4.41 -5.10 -10.70
CA ARG A 49 5.37 -4.04 -11.06
C ARG A 49 4.68 -2.80 -11.62
N ARG A 50 3.61 -2.98 -12.39
CA ARG A 50 2.86 -1.88 -13.02
C ARG A 50 2.02 -1.08 -12.04
N ILE A 51 1.64 -1.65 -10.90
CA ILE A 51 0.85 -0.95 -9.89
C ILE A 51 1.59 0.23 -9.24
N GLY A 52 2.90 0.37 -9.46
CA GLY A 52 3.67 1.53 -9.03
C GLY A 52 3.04 2.87 -9.44
N VAL A 53 2.35 2.92 -10.60
CA VAL A 53 1.63 4.11 -11.10
C VAL A 53 0.43 4.50 -10.22
N LEU A 54 -0.07 3.54 -9.44
CA LEU A 54 -1.20 3.67 -8.53
C LEU A 54 -0.76 3.96 -7.08
N SER A 55 0.54 3.92 -6.79
CA SER A 55 1.08 3.99 -5.43
C SER A 55 0.56 5.18 -4.63
N GLN A 56 0.57 6.40 -5.19
CA GLN A 56 0.06 7.58 -4.49
C GLN A 56 -1.45 7.47 -4.22
N ARG A 57 -2.24 6.99 -5.18
CA ARG A 57 -3.69 6.83 -5.00
C ARG A 57 -4.00 5.81 -3.91
N LEU A 58 -3.21 4.74 -3.83
CA LEU A 58 -3.34 3.72 -2.79
C LEU A 58 -2.96 4.27 -1.41
N VAL A 59 -1.94 5.14 -1.33
CA VAL A 59 -1.61 5.87 -0.10
C VAL A 59 -2.79 6.76 0.31
N ASP A 60 -3.38 7.51 -0.61
CA ASP A 60 -4.51 8.39 -0.31
C ASP A 60 -5.73 7.61 0.21
N VAL A 61 -5.95 6.39 -0.32
CA VAL A 61 -7.03 5.48 0.12
C VAL A 61 -6.82 4.95 1.55
N LEU A 62 -5.62 5.05 2.13
CA LEU A 62 -5.42 4.68 3.54
C LEU A 62 -6.13 5.63 4.52
N ALA A 63 -6.50 6.83 4.08
CA ALA A 63 -7.29 7.78 4.86
C ALA A 63 -8.82 7.60 4.69
N ASP A 64 -9.27 6.51 4.04
CA ASP A 64 -10.69 6.25 3.83
C ASP A 64 -11.42 5.99 5.16
N ALA A 65 -12.64 6.52 5.29
CA ALA A 65 -13.48 6.28 6.47
C ALA A 65 -13.98 4.83 6.57
N ASP A 66 -13.97 4.07 5.47
CA ASP A 66 -14.31 2.65 5.47
C ASP A 66 -13.10 1.78 5.81
N GLY A 67 -13.08 1.24 7.03
CA GLY A 67 -12.01 0.35 7.50
C GLY A 67 -11.78 -0.89 6.61
N GLU A 68 -12.80 -1.37 5.87
CA GLU A 68 -12.60 -2.48 4.92
C GLU A 68 -11.82 -2.04 3.68
N VAL A 69 -12.05 -0.81 3.20
CA VAL A 69 -11.26 -0.20 2.11
C VAL A 69 -9.81 -0.02 2.56
N VAL A 70 -9.60 0.48 3.78
CA VAL A 70 -8.24 0.61 4.37
C VAL A 70 -7.56 -0.75 4.46
N ARG A 71 -8.23 -1.75 5.02
CA ARG A 71 -7.70 -3.13 5.15
C ARG A 71 -7.31 -3.73 3.80
N MET A 72 -8.14 -3.55 2.78
CA MET A 72 -7.84 -4.03 1.43
C MET A 72 -6.67 -3.28 0.79
N SER A 73 -6.55 -1.97 1.01
CA SER A 73 -5.40 -1.18 0.53
C SER A 73 -4.09 -1.64 1.17
N LEU A 74 -4.07 -1.86 2.48
CA LEU A 74 -2.92 -2.45 3.20
C LEU A 74 -2.55 -3.82 2.62
N SER A 75 -3.56 -4.66 2.34
CA SER A 75 -3.35 -5.97 1.73
C SER A 75 -2.74 -5.85 0.33
N VAL A 76 -3.18 -4.89 -0.49
CA VAL A 76 -2.58 -4.61 -1.80
C VAL A 76 -1.09 -4.29 -1.66
N PHE A 77 -0.70 -3.36 -0.78
CA PHE A 77 0.70 -3.05 -0.54
C PHE A 77 1.52 -4.26 -0.08
N MET A 78 0.99 -5.06 0.86
CA MET A 78 1.67 -6.26 1.35
C MET A 78 1.93 -7.30 0.26
N ASN A 79 0.99 -7.46 -0.68
CA ASN A 79 1.11 -8.35 -1.83
C ASN A 79 2.11 -7.80 -2.87
N VAL A 80 2.20 -6.48 -3.04
CA VAL A 80 3.20 -5.87 -3.95
C VAL A 80 4.61 -6.03 -3.37
N LEU A 81 4.79 -5.71 -2.09
CA LEU A 81 6.06 -5.79 -1.38
C LEU A 81 6.42 -7.21 -0.92
N GLN A 82 5.79 -8.24 -1.50
CA GLN A 82 6.27 -9.62 -1.35
C GLN A 82 7.35 -9.96 -2.40
N TYR A 83 7.37 -9.20 -3.51
CA TYR A 83 8.33 -9.37 -4.59
C TYR A 83 9.59 -8.59 -4.27
N LYS A 84 10.72 -9.31 -4.13
CA LYS A 84 11.97 -8.73 -3.63
C LYS A 84 12.61 -7.70 -4.56
N ASP A 85 12.20 -7.67 -5.83
CA ASP A 85 12.66 -6.75 -6.86
C ASP A 85 11.81 -5.48 -6.97
N ILE A 86 10.75 -5.34 -6.16
CA ILE A 86 9.91 -4.15 -6.12
C ILE A 86 10.32 -3.28 -4.93
N PHE A 87 10.67 -2.03 -5.24
CA PHE A 87 11.09 -1.04 -4.26
C PHE A 87 10.12 0.13 -4.19
N ILE A 88 10.06 0.75 -3.03
CA ILE A 88 9.29 1.98 -2.83
C ILE A 88 10.18 3.17 -3.18
N SER A 89 9.63 4.09 -3.97
CA SER A 89 10.33 5.31 -4.35
C SER A 89 10.65 6.19 -3.14
N THR A 90 11.70 6.99 -3.26
CA THR A 90 12.08 8.00 -2.25
C THR A 90 10.97 8.99 -1.93
N THR A 91 10.07 9.26 -2.88
CA THR A 91 8.98 10.23 -2.74
C THR A 91 7.71 9.63 -2.13
N THR A 92 7.45 8.33 -2.36
CA THR A 92 6.26 7.64 -1.84
C THR A 92 6.50 7.07 -0.46
N ALA A 93 7.72 6.61 -0.15
CA ALA A 93 8.01 5.92 1.11
C ALA A 93 7.70 6.77 2.36
N PRO A 94 8.08 8.06 2.45
CA PRO A 94 7.74 8.89 3.61
C PRO A 94 6.23 9.07 3.78
N LYS A 95 5.51 9.34 2.68
CA LYS A 95 4.04 9.51 2.71
C LYS A 95 3.32 8.25 3.15
N LEU A 96 3.77 7.10 2.66
CA LEU A 96 3.23 5.81 3.06
C LEU A 96 3.51 5.56 4.55
N ALA A 97 4.73 5.82 5.03
CA ALA A 97 5.08 5.67 6.44
C ALA A 97 4.23 6.57 7.36
N GLU A 98 4.05 7.84 7.00
CA GLU A 98 3.19 8.78 7.73
C GLU A 98 1.72 8.31 7.77
N ALA A 99 1.18 7.88 6.63
CA ALA A 99 -0.18 7.35 6.56
C ALA A 99 -0.35 6.09 7.43
N LEU A 100 0.66 5.23 7.49
CA LEU A 100 0.62 4.00 8.31
C LEU A 100 0.67 4.29 9.80
N LEU A 101 1.45 5.29 10.24
CA LEU A 101 1.52 5.67 11.65
C LEU A 101 0.14 6.08 12.20
N LEU A 102 -0.67 6.75 11.38
CA LEU A 102 -2.04 7.13 11.77
C LEU A 102 -2.96 5.91 11.97
N LEU A 103 -2.59 4.74 11.44
CA LEU A 103 -3.35 3.50 11.55
C LEU A 103 -2.87 2.60 12.70
N PHE A 104 -1.90 3.02 13.50
CA PHE A 104 -1.38 2.21 14.61
C PHE A 104 -2.33 2.15 15.81
N ASP A 105 -3.26 3.09 15.92
CA ASP A 105 -4.30 3.13 16.97
C ASP A 105 -5.71 2.94 16.38
N HIS A 106 -5.79 2.23 15.25
CA HIS A 106 -7.06 2.03 14.57
C HIS A 106 -7.93 0.98 15.29
N ASP A 107 -9.22 1.28 15.52
CA ASP A 107 -10.18 0.41 16.26
C ASP A 107 -10.27 -1.04 15.74
N ASN A 108 -10.05 -1.21 14.43
CA ASN A 108 -9.95 -2.52 13.80
C ASN A 108 -8.55 -3.13 13.95
N SER A 109 -8.43 -4.17 14.78
CA SER A 109 -7.17 -4.88 15.06
C SER A 109 -6.47 -5.44 13.83
N HIS A 110 -7.21 -5.83 12.77
CA HIS A 110 -6.58 -6.28 11.52
C HIS A 110 -5.94 -5.12 10.76
N VAL A 111 -6.55 -3.94 10.76
CA VAL A 111 -5.97 -2.73 10.15
C VAL A 111 -4.72 -2.32 10.91
N GLN A 112 -4.79 -2.30 12.23
CA GLN A 112 -3.64 -2.02 13.11
C GLN A 112 -2.48 -2.99 12.88
N LEU A 113 -2.74 -4.30 12.90
CA LEU A 113 -1.68 -5.29 12.70
C LEU A 113 -1.03 -5.16 11.31
N LEU A 114 -1.85 -5.03 10.26
CA LEU A 114 -1.36 -4.91 8.89
C LEU A 114 -0.58 -3.60 8.68
N SER A 115 -0.98 -2.50 9.32
CA SER A 115 -0.28 -1.22 9.19
C SER A 115 1.12 -1.28 9.82
N ILE A 116 1.25 -1.90 11.00
CA ILE A 116 2.54 -2.12 11.67
C ILE A 116 3.45 -3.03 10.84
N GLN A 117 2.94 -4.16 10.36
CA GLN A 117 3.70 -5.09 9.51
C GLN A 117 4.14 -4.44 8.20
N LEU A 118 3.28 -3.64 7.59
CA LEU A 118 3.61 -2.92 6.36
C LEU A 118 4.64 -1.83 6.64
N PHE A 119 4.58 -1.14 7.78
CA PHE A 119 5.56 -0.13 8.14
C PHE A 119 6.97 -0.72 8.24
N GLU A 120 7.13 -1.91 8.84
CA GLU A 120 8.39 -2.64 8.83
C GLU A 120 8.87 -2.94 7.40
N LYS A 121 7.99 -3.46 6.54
CA LYS A 121 8.32 -3.67 5.12
C LYS A 121 8.74 -2.39 4.39
N VAL A 122 8.12 -1.25 4.69
CA VAL A 122 8.50 0.03 4.07
C VAL A 122 9.97 0.36 4.38
N MET A 123 10.44 0.05 5.59
CA MET A 123 11.83 0.26 5.99
C MET A 123 12.80 -0.66 5.24
N ASP A 124 12.37 -1.89 4.93
CA ASP A 124 13.19 -2.88 4.22
C ASP A 124 13.24 -2.65 2.70
N PHE A 125 12.14 -2.18 2.10
CA PHE A 125 11.95 -2.08 0.65
C PHE A 125 12.06 -0.66 0.09
N VAL A 126 12.39 0.32 0.91
CA VAL A 126 12.78 1.65 0.42
C VAL A 126 14.16 1.61 -0.23
N VAL A 127 14.35 2.36 -1.31
CA VAL A 127 15.69 2.59 -1.88
C VAL A 127 16.59 3.34 -0.88
N ASP A 128 17.91 3.19 -0.98
CA ASP A 128 18.86 3.68 0.03
C ASP A 128 18.73 5.19 0.30
N GLU A 129 18.49 5.99 -0.74
CA GLU A 129 18.28 7.43 -0.63
C GLU A 129 17.03 7.78 0.20
N GLY A 130 16.04 6.88 0.25
CA GLY A 130 14.81 7.03 1.02
C GLY A 130 14.92 6.58 2.48
N LYS A 131 16.02 5.92 2.89
CA LYS A 131 16.22 5.49 4.28
C LYS A 131 16.39 6.65 5.25
N LYS A 132 17.04 7.74 4.82
CA LYS A 132 17.27 8.92 5.67
C LYS A 132 15.97 9.59 6.15
N PRO A 133 15.02 9.98 5.26
CA PRO A 133 13.76 10.58 5.72
C PRO A 133 12.94 9.62 6.58
N LEU A 134 12.93 8.32 6.28
CA LEU A 134 12.22 7.34 7.10
C LEU A 134 12.80 7.19 8.51
N LYS A 135 14.12 7.21 8.67
CA LYS A 135 14.75 7.21 10.01
C LYS A 135 14.27 8.41 10.84
N GLN A 136 14.12 9.57 10.21
CA GLN A 136 13.62 10.77 10.89
C GLN A 136 12.18 10.56 11.37
N ILE A 137 11.30 10.04 10.51
CA ILE A 137 9.90 9.70 10.86
C ILE A 137 9.86 8.72 12.05
N VAL A 138 10.62 7.61 11.98
CA VAL A 138 10.69 6.62 13.07
C VAL A 138 11.16 7.26 14.37
N SER A 139 12.21 8.08 14.33
CA SER A 139 12.75 8.74 15.52
C SER A 139 11.79 9.74 16.16
N GLN A 140 10.90 10.35 15.37
CA GLN A 140 9.93 11.33 15.87
C GLN A 140 8.65 10.66 16.38
N SER A 141 8.24 9.54 15.77
CA SER A 141 6.96 8.91 16.06
C SER A 141 7.06 7.69 16.97
N LEU A 142 7.98 6.76 16.70
CA LEU A 142 8.05 5.47 17.41
C LEU A 142 9.04 5.46 18.57
N LEU A 143 10.12 6.22 18.49
CA LEU A 143 11.12 6.28 19.56
C LEU A 143 10.54 6.81 20.89
N PRO A 144 9.70 7.86 20.92
CA PRO A 144 9.08 8.31 22.17
C PRO A 144 8.18 7.24 22.80
N LEU A 145 7.42 6.50 21.97
CA LEU A 145 6.56 5.40 22.43
C LEU A 145 7.38 4.25 23.01
N PHE A 146 8.47 3.88 22.34
CA PHE A 146 9.38 2.84 22.82
C PHE A 146 10.02 3.20 24.17
N LEU A 147 10.51 4.43 24.31
CA LEU A 147 11.11 4.90 25.56
C LEU A 147 10.08 4.93 26.69
N HIS A 148 8.85 5.37 26.41
CA HIS A 148 7.78 5.38 27.40
C HIS A 148 7.46 3.96 27.92
N CYS A 149 7.46 2.93 27.05
CA CYS A 149 7.26 1.53 27.45
C CYS A 149 8.43 0.89 28.20
N HIS A 150 9.57 1.57 28.35
CA HIS A 150 10.75 1.07 29.07
C HIS A 150 11.10 1.90 30.31
N GLU A 151 10.32 2.93 30.61
CA GLU A 151 10.39 3.72 31.85
C GLU A 151 9.35 3.30 32.90
N GLU A 152 8.50 2.30 32.59
CA GLU A 152 7.62 1.57 33.55
C GLU A 152 8.24 0.22 33.96
#